data_AF-A0A363RPW4-F1
#
_entry.id   AF-A0A363RPW4-F1
#
_cell.length_a   1.000
_cell.length_b   1.000
_cell.length_c   1.000
_cell.angle_alpha   90.00
_cell.angle_beta   90.00
_cell.angle_gamma   90.00
#
_symmetry.space_group_name_H-M   'P 1'
#
loop_
_entity.id
_entity.type
_entity.pdbx_description
1 polymer ?
#
loop_
_entity_poly.entity_id
_entity_poly.type
_entity_poly.pdbx_seq_one_letter_code
_entity_poly.pdbx_strand_id
1 'polypeptide(L)'
;MNLQEVFAQLGLPVDADERAVRRAYARLLKDIDQIAKPQEFIALRSAYEQAMACARGEPELDVWFKHVEAQPSPPELLQTMDQPEIAQSDEGPEARPDFSADTDPASNAEYEPEQEPEPVPEPEAKAERLVTNPMAVAEQLLDAWNWQFAAADMEAAKEELQRLLASPELESIENREAFVMTLAQRIAGKTLGVRRSALLVAADSLFAWQRNGVNNEVLEYILDAFQTLKTKQRQVAIALLGEPDPKVAQALRLTPENLELFEEQWRHLLNWWLPEGQLQNWMSQWAQLPMHTRAADGIHQLAKQWKPRAKAYLTHFGLIAVILVAALLFFNWFAGRTHGSQQAKSDMECAQTLAGGRANSWQAVPANDLWKYSSCITNPRVATKVDKRGLEQAKRIARVLTGVGHHLGGGSFSSRLSHLYLNMPDGRAFGFVRPESPVRYCAELRSFALRNQWLQVGDVPSAKAFVQELAWCTTQKSPRDRDATQGLMAKDKLAINDLERDYSTVFWNLLSHVDAWPDAKKPLLSLQQLVNEAKLPDYDWRLPPESGADALECAHDSSLIPCQRPDSSLSTLQERAEERRRQGNAQLKELDTHQLKLP
;
A
#
# COMPACT_ATOMS: atom_id res chain seq x y z
N MET A 1 -12.63 -5.13 22.03
CA MET A 1 -13.70 -4.26 22.58
C MET A 1 -14.46 -3.67 21.41
N ASN A 2 -15.79 -3.75 21.40
CA ASN A 2 -16.61 -3.18 20.32
C ASN A 2 -16.80 -1.67 20.55
N LEU A 3 -16.96 -0.85 19.51
CA LEU A 3 -17.06 0.61 19.64
C LEU A 3 -18.21 1.06 20.55
N GLN A 4 -19.31 0.31 20.58
CA GLN A 4 -20.41 0.55 21.52
C GLN A 4 -19.99 0.42 22.99
N GLU A 5 -19.10 -0.51 23.31
CA GLU A 5 -18.60 -0.72 24.68
C GLU A 5 -17.65 0.41 25.10
N VAL A 6 -16.83 0.91 24.17
CA VAL A 6 -15.90 2.03 24.40
C VAL A 6 -16.64 3.30 24.80
N PHE A 7 -17.67 3.68 24.04
CA PHE A 7 -18.48 4.87 24.35
C PHE A 7 -19.35 4.65 25.59
N ALA A 8 -19.86 3.44 25.82
CA ALA A 8 -20.58 3.09 27.04
C ALA A 8 -19.71 3.21 28.30
N GLN A 9 -18.43 2.81 28.24
CA GLN A 9 -17.49 2.95 29.35
C GLN A 9 -17.19 4.41 29.70
N LEU A 10 -17.29 5.32 28.72
CA LEU A 10 -17.22 6.77 28.94
C LEU A 10 -18.58 7.39 29.31
N GLY A 11 -19.66 6.61 29.33
CA GLY A 11 -21.02 7.11 29.60
C GLY A 11 -21.58 7.99 28.49
N LEU A 12 -21.17 7.77 27.24
CA LEU A 12 -21.52 8.58 26.08
C LEU A 12 -22.24 7.76 24.99
N PRO A 13 -23.08 8.39 24.14
CA PRO A 13 -23.60 7.76 22.94
C PRO A 13 -22.51 7.66 21.85
N VAL A 14 -22.67 6.73 20.90
CA VAL A 14 -21.67 6.41 19.86
C VAL A 14 -21.41 7.56 18.88
N ASP A 15 -22.33 8.52 18.80
CA ASP A 15 -22.23 9.73 17.97
C ASP A 15 -21.68 10.96 18.73
N ALA A 16 -21.15 10.78 19.95
CA ALA A 16 -20.64 11.87 20.76
C ALA A 16 -19.44 12.59 20.12
N ASP A 17 -19.45 13.93 20.18
CA ASP A 17 -18.40 14.78 19.63
C ASP A 17 -17.10 14.74 20.46
N GLU A 18 -15.99 15.17 19.86
CA GLU A 18 -14.66 15.18 20.52
C GLU A 18 -14.70 15.95 21.85
N ARG A 19 -15.54 16.99 21.93
CA ARG A 19 -15.68 17.83 23.13
C ARG A 19 -16.45 17.10 24.25
N ALA A 20 -17.40 16.22 23.93
CA ALA A 20 -18.07 15.36 24.90
C ALA A 20 -17.12 14.27 25.42
N VAL A 21 -16.36 13.62 24.53
CA VAL A 21 -15.37 12.58 24.89
C VAL A 21 -14.33 13.11 25.88
N ARG A 22 -13.73 14.27 25.60
CA ARG A 22 -12.76 14.90 26.51
C ARG A 22 -13.36 15.27 27.87
N ARG A 23 -14.61 15.74 27.89
CA ARG A 23 -15.31 16.11 29.13
C ARG A 23 -15.68 14.90 29.97
N ALA A 24 -16.06 13.79 29.36
CA ALA A 24 -16.34 12.54 30.07
C ALA A 24 -15.06 11.96 30.69
N TYR A 25 -13.97 11.88 29.92
CA TYR A 25 -12.67 11.41 30.41
C TYR A 25 -12.16 12.25 31.60
N ALA A 26 -12.23 13.58 31.53
CA ALA A 26 -11.78 14.44 32.61
C ALA A 26 -12.63 14.34 33.89
N ARG A 27 -13.89 13.90 33.81
CA ARG A 27 -14.70 13.59 35.00
C ARG A 27 -14.26 12.26 35.61
N LEU A 28 -14.24 11.20 34.81
CA LEU A 28 -13.88 9.85 35.25
C LEU A 28 -12.45 9.77 35.79
N LEU A 29 -11.53 10.57 35.23
CA LEU A 29 -10.15 10.64 35.71
C LEU A 29 -10.02 11.22 37.13
N LYS A 30 -10.95 12.08 37.57
CA LYS A 30 -10.95 12.63 38.94
C LYS A 30 -11.39 11.61 39.98
N ASP A 31 -12.17 10.62 39.56
CA ASP A 31 -12.73 9.61 40.44
C ASP A 31 -11.80 8.38 40.61
N ILE A 32 -10.74 8.28 39.80
CA ILE A 32 -9.76 7.18 39.86
C ILE A 32 -8.49 7.64 40.58
N ASP A 33 -8.19 6.99 41.71
CA ASP A 33 -6.87 7.04 42.33
C ASP A 33 -5.89 6.19 41.50
N GLN A 34 -4.98 6.88 40.81
CA GLN A 34 -4.03 6.26 39.88
C GLN A 34 -3.01 5.35 40.57
N ILE A 35 -2.73 5.58 41.86
CA ILE A 35 -1.75 4.80 42.63
C ILE A 35 -2.43 3.56 43.20
N ALA A 36 -3.63 3.72 43.75
CA ALA A 36 -4.38 2.60 44.30
C ALA A 36 -4.98 1.68 43.21
N LYS A 37 -5.29 2.21 42.01
CA LYS A 37 -6.02 1.49 40.95
C LYS A 37 -5.41 1.68 39.55
N PRO A 38 -4.18 1.19 39.31
CA PRO A 38 -3.49 1.38 38.04
C PRO A 38 -4.20 0.72 36.85
N GLN A 39 -4.88 -0.42 37.07
CA GLN A 39 -5.59 -1.13 36.00
C GLN A 39 -6.83 -0.37 35.50
N GLU A 40 -7.59 0.25 36.41
CA GLU A 40 -8.76 1.07 36.05
C GLU A 40 -8.34 2.32 35.24
N PHE A 41 -7.20 2.92 35.59
CA PHE A 41 -6.65 4.05 34.85
C PHE A 41 -6.20 3.66 33.42
N ILE A 42 -5.51 2.53 33.26
CA ILE A 42 -5.09 2.03 31.94
C ILE A 42 -6.31 1.74 31.06
N ALA A 43 -7.33 1.09 31.61
CA ALA A 43 -8.57 0.81 30.90
C ALA A 43 -9.26 2.10 30.45
N LEU A 44 -9.42 3.07 31.35
CA LEU A 44 -10.04 4.36 31.03
C LEU A 44 -9.27 5.12 29.93
N ARG A 45 -7.93 5.13 29.99
CA ARG A 45 -7.09 5.77 28.97
C ARG A 45 -7.24 5.10 27.61
N SER A 46 -7.28 3.77 27.57
CA SER A 46 -7.46 3.02 26.31
C SER A 46 -8.83 3.29 25.66
N ALA A 47 -9.90 3.40 26.46
CA ALA A 47 -11.23 3.72 25.98
C ALA A 47 -11.32 5.16 25.45
N TYR A 48 -10.65 6.12 26.13
CA TYR A 48 -10.55 7.50 25.67
C TYR A 48 -9.86 7.62 24.30
N GLU A 49 -8.71 6.95 24.12
CA GLU A 49 -7.96 7.01 22.85
C GLU A 49 -8.76 6.42 21.69
N GLN A 50 -9.47 5.31 21.91
CA GLN A 50 -10.36 4.69 20.92
C GLN A 50 -11.57 5.58 20.57
N ALA A 51 -12.23 6.17 21.55
CA ALA A 51 -13.36 7.09 21.32
C ALA A 51 -12.93 8.36 20.57
N MET A 52 -11.75 8.90 20.90
CA MET A 52 -11.18 10.07 20.23
C MET A 52 -10.83 9.81 18.76
N ALA A 53 -10.29 8.62 18.46
CA ALA A 53 -10.02 8.21 17.08
C ALA A 53 -11.31 8.12 16.25
N CYS A 54 -12.38 7.54 16.82
CA CYS A 54 -13.68 7.48 16.15
C CYS A 54 -14.31 8.87 15.96
N ALA A 55 -14.26 9.74 16.98
CA ALA A 55 -14.81 11.09 16.89
C ALA A 55 -14.09 11.98 15.85
N ARG A 56 -12.84 11.65 15.49
CA ARG A 56 -12.06 12.33 14.44
C ARG A 56 -12.33 11.81 13.03
N GLY A 57 -13.09 10.72 12.90
CA GLY A 57 -13.42 10.12 11.61
C GLY A 57 -12.23 9.43 10.92
N GLU A 58 -11.19 9.03 11.66
CA GLU A 58 -10.09 8.23 11.11
C GLU A 58 -10.53 6.76 10.99
N PRO A 59 -10.68 6.18 9.79
CA PRO A 59 -11.28 4.86 9.61
C PRO A 59 -10.29 3.69 9.70
N GLU A 60 -9.11 3.85 10.32
CA GLU A 60 -8.03 2.86 10.17
C GLU A 60 -7.23 2.57 11.47
N LEU A 61 -7.91 2.10 12.53
CA LEU A 61 -7.27 1.65 13.78
C LEU A 61 -7.69 0.25 14.25
N ASP A 62 -7.99 -0.67 13.31
CA ASP A 62 -8.13 -2.11 13.63
C ASP A 62 -6.82 -2.91 13.43
N VAL A 63 -5.72 -2.24 13.06
CA VAL A 63 -4.43 -2.91 12.74
C VAL A 63 -3.34 -2.69 13.79
N TRP A 64 -3.36 -1.62 14.59
CA TRP A 64 -2.19 -1.27 15.41
C TRP A 64 -2.15 -1.90 16.83
N PHE A 65 -3.26 -2.38 17.39
CA PHE A 65 -3.28 -3.00 18.72
C PHE A 65 -3.44 -4.54 18.76
N LYS A 66 -3.77 -5.19 17.64
CA LYS A 66 -3.79 -6.67 17.55
C LYS A 66 -2.41 -7.34 17.63
N HIS A 67 -1.31 -6.58 17.66
CA HIS A 67 0.06 -7.10 17.73
C HIS A 67 0.70 -7.07 19.13
N VAL A 68 0.03 -6.56 20.17
CA VAL A 68 0.59 -6.54 21.55
C VAL A 68 0.03 -7.69 22.41
N GLU A 69 -1.02 -8.37 21.98
CA GLU A 69 -1.70 -9.41 22.77
C GLU A 69 -1.21 -10.85 22.50
N ALA A 70 -0.15 -11.02 21.70
CA ALA A 70 0.44 -12.32 21.36
C ALA A 70 1.93 -12.39 21.71
N GLN A 71 2.26 -12.41 23.00
CA GLN A 71 3.44 -13.11 23.49
C GLN A 71 3.05 -14.07 24.62
N PRO A 72 3.49 -15.34 24.56
CA PRO A 72 3.21 -16.33 25.58
C PRO A 72 4.14 -16.12 26.78
N SER A 73 3.60 -16.22 27.99
CA SER A 73 4.39 -16.43 29.21
C SER A 73 5.05 -17.82 29.16
N PRO A 74 6.30 -17.94 29.64
CA PRO A 74 6.65 -19.10 30.45
C PRO A 74 7.33 -18.74 31.80
N PRO A 75 7.43 -19.71 32.75
CA PRO A 75 7.23 -19.51 34.19
C PRO A 75 8.47 -19.71 35.09
N GLU A 76 8.34 -19.30 36.37
CA GLU A 76 8.92 -19.89 37.62
C GLU A 76 10.47 -19.95 37.78
N LEU A 77 11.17 -19.61 38.87
CA LEU A 77 10.92 -19.61 40.32
C LEU A 77 12.04 -18.81 41.07
N LEU A 78 11.63 -18.16 42.17
CA LEU A 78 12.30 -17.90 43.46
C LEU A 78 13.85 -17.94 43.60
N GLN A 79 14.38 -16.86 44.21
CA GLN A 79 15.12 -16.85 45.51
C GLN A 79 15.19 -15.40 46.05
N THR A 80 14.37 -15.08 47.08
CA THR A 80 14.74 -14.78 48.49
C THR A 80 15.65 -13.55 48.69
N MET A 81 15.07 -12.43 49.11
CA MET A 81 15.06 -11.90 50.50
C MET A 81 16.41 -11.34 50.96
N ASP A 82 16.48 -10.03 51.20
CA ASP A 82 16.60 -9.52 52.58
C ASP A 82 16.44 -8.00 52.63
N GLN A 83 15.50 -7.61 53.49
CA GLN A 83 15.26 -6.26 54.00
C GLN A 83 15.71 -6.30 55.46
N PRO A 84 16.44 -5.30 55.95
CA PRO A 84 16.34 -4.89 57.34
C PRO A 84 15.78 -3.46 57.37
N GLU A 85 14.66 -3.19 58.04
CA GLU A 85 14.42 -3.23 59.50
C GLU A 85 14.41 -1.79 60.01
N ILE A 86 13.20 -1.25 60.20
CA ILE A 86 12.95 -0.23 61.22
C ILE A 86 11.74 -0.73 62.02
N ALA A 87 12.04 -1.39 63.15
CA ALA A 87 11.14 -1.61 64.26
C ALA A 87 10.98 -0.26 65.01
N GLN A 88 9.75 0.25 65.10
CA GLN A 88 8.82 0.16 66.25
C GLN A 88 9.14 1.11 67.42
N SER A 89 8.17 1.97 67.71
CA SER A 89 7.50 2.18 69.03
C SER A 89 6.37 3.20 68.78
N ASP A 90 5.09 2.79 68.81
CA ASP A 90 4.19 2.81 70.00
C ASP A 90 3.85 4.26 70.42
N GLU A 91 2.62 4.73 70.63
CA GLU A 91 1.30 4.17 70.96
C GLU A 91 0.21 5.19 70.49
N GLY A 92 -1.01 4.74 70.20
CA GLY A 92 -2.19 5.61 69.98
C GLY A 92 -2.88 6.04 71.29
N PRO A 93 -4.21 6.29 71.32
CA PRO A 93 -5.13 6.72 70.26
C PRO A 93 -6.10 7.84 70.72
N GLU A 94 -7.09 8.18 69.87
CA GLU A 94 -8.40 8.81 70.21
C GLU A 94 -8.42 10.34 70.52
N ALA A 95 -9.41 11.14 70.12
CA ALA A 95 -10.68 10.96 69.39
C ALA A 95 -11.22 12.33 68.89
N ARG A 96 -12.05 12.27 67.82
CA ARG A 96 -13.21 13.10 67.42
C ARG A 96 -13.33 14.58 67.86
N PRO A 97 -13.76 15.47 66.95
CA PRO A 97 -14.60 16.60 67.31
C PRO A 97 -16.04 16.35 66.82
N ASP A 98 -17.01 16.49 67.71
CA ASP A 98 -18.39 16.79 67.28
C ASP A 98 -19.06 17.72 68.28
N PHE A 99 -19.39 18.89 67.75
CA PHE A 99 -20.54 19.75 68.03
C PHE A 99 -20.77 20.48 69.35
N SER A 100 -21.09 21.77 69.13
CA SER A 100 -21.95 22.67 69.89
C SER A 100 -21.34 23.33 71.13
N ALA A 101 -21.70 24.53 71.53
CA ALA A 101 -22.28 25.74 70.94
C ALA A 101 -22.38 26.71 72.15
N ASP A 102 -22.40 27.99 71.82
CA ASP A 102 -22.97 29.07 72.63
C ASP A 102 -22.18 29.67 73.82
N THR A 103 -22.26 31.00 73.78
CA THR A 103 -22.28 32.01 74.85
C THR A 103 -20.97 32.70 75.25
N ASP A 104 -20.75 33.84 74.58
CA ASP A 104 -20.35 35.17 75.09
C ASP A 104 -20.72 35.48 76.57
N PRO A 105 -20.27 36.61 77.17
CA PRO A 105 -19.07 37.42 76.96
C PRO A 105 -18.40 37.93 78.27
N ALA A 106 -17.29 38.66 78.11
CA ALA A 106 -16.78 39.77 78.95
C ALA A 106 -16.52 39.58 80.46
N SER A 107 -15.27 39.81 80.88
CA SER A 107 -14.99 40.62 82.08
C SER A 107 -13.53 41.06 82.13
N ASN A 108 -13.35 42.33 82.49
CA ASN A 108 -12.11 43.08 82.70
C ASN A 108 -11.29 42.63 83.92
N ALA A 109 -10.12 43.28 84.00
CA ALA A 109 -9.43 43.74 85.21
C ALA A 109 -8.53 42.71 85.93
N GLU A 110 -7.35 43.01 86.48
CA GLU A 110 -6.45 44.18 86.58
C GLU A 110 -5.32 43.76 87.56
N TYR A 111 -4.20 44.51 87.62
CA TYR A 111 -3.17 44.53 88.69
C TYR A 111 -2.19 43.33 88.81
N GLU A 112 -0.87 43.44 89.08
CA GLU A 112 0.14 44.51 89.25
C GLU A 112 1.53 43.82 89.51
N PRO A 113 2.67 44.49 89.87
CA PRO A 113 3.97 44.33 89.21
C PRO A 113 5.11 43.91 90.19
N GLU A 114 6.36 44.33 89.90
CA GLU A 114 7.64 44.17 90.65
C GLU A 114 8.45 42.88 90.36
N GLN A 115 9.77 42.86 90.14
CA GLN A 115 10.86 43.68 90.69
C GLN A 115 12.15 43.44 89.85
N GLU A 116 12.99 44.46 89.75
CA GLU A 116 14.39 44.42 89.28
C GLU A 116 15.33 44.41 90.50
N PRO A 117 16.50 43.75 90.42
CA PRO A 117 17.75 44.45 90.79
C PRO A 117 18.99 44.07 89.96
N GLU A 118 19.61 45.07 89.31
CA GLU A 118 21.00 45.60 89.47
C GLU A 118 22.28 44.70 89.50
N PRO A 119 23.52 45.25 89.28
CA PRO A 119 24.45 44.83 88.21
C PRO A 119 25.85 44.37 88.70
N VAL A 120 26.68 43.79 87.80
CA VAL A 120 28.12 43.50 88.03
C VAL A 120 28.95 43.84 86.76
N PRO A 121 30.19 44.41 86.88
CA PRO A 121 30.84 45.19 85.82
C PRO A 121 31.96 44.48 85.02
N GLU A 122 32.12 44.90 83.75
CA GLU A 122 33.29 45.05 82.83
C GLU A 122 34.51 44.07 82.86
N PRO A 123 35.17 43.76 81.69
CA PRO A 123 35.73 44.78 80.79
C PRO A 123 35.72 44.51 79.27
N GLU A 124 35.70 45.66 78.58
CA GLU A 124 36.20 46.06 77.25
C GLU A 124 36.95 45.06 76.33
N ALA A 125 36.76 45.34 75.02
CA ALA A 125 37.57 44.93 73.87
C ALA A 125 37.22 43.59 73.18
N LYS A 126 36.01 43.49 72.63
CA LYS A 126 35.87 42.94 71.28
C LYS A 126 35.39 44.06 70.38
N ALA A 127 36.20 44.34 69.36
CA ALA A 127 35.93 45.27 68.27
C ALA A 127 34.43 45.40 68.00
N GLU A 128 33.96 46.64 67.87
CA GLU A 128 32.71 46.97 67.20
C GLU A 128 32.59 46.05 65.98
N ARG A 129 31.78 44.99 66.11
CA ARG A 129 31.26 44.27 64.96
C ARG A 129 30.29 45.25 64.35
N LEU A 130 30.80 46.17 63.52
CA LEU A 130 30.00 46.79 62.47
C LEU A 130 29.17 45.65 61.89
N VAL A 131 27.86 45.74 62.08
CA VAL A 131 26.89 44.80 61.52
C VAL A 131 27.03 44.97 60.01
N THR A 132 27.97 44.21 59.45
CA THR A 132 28.33 44.31 58.05
C THR A 132 27.32 43.42 57.36
N ASN A 133 26.48 44.00 56.52
CA ASN A 133 25.47 43.25 55.78
C ASN A 133 26.16 42.05 55.08
N PRO A 134 25.79 40.80 55.38
CA PRO A 134 26.45 39.62 54.82
C PRO A 134 26.52 39.62 53.29
N MET A 135 25.49 40.17 52.63
CA MET A 135 25.44 40.30 51.18
C MET A 135 26.47 41.30 50.64
N ALA A 136 26.69 42.42 51.34
CA ALA A 136 27.68 43.40 50.95
C ALA A 136 29.11 42.87 51.10
N VAL A 137 29.37 42.06 52.13
CA VAL A 137 30.65 41.37 52.31
C VAL A 137 30.91 40.40 51.15
N ALA A 138 29.90 39.59 50.81
CA ALA A 138 29.98 38.66 49.68
C ALA A 138 30.24 39.36 48.34
N GLU A 139 29.52 40.45 48.05
CA GLU A 139 29.72 41.25 46.84
C GLU A 139 31.13 41.86 46.78
N GLN A 140 31.57 42.50 47.87
CA GLN A 140 32.90 43.11 47.96
C GLN A 140 34.03 42.09 47.76
N LEU A 141 33.91 40.91 48.37
CA LEU A 141 34.88 39.82 48.20
C LEU A 141 34.94 39.35 46.76
N LEU A 142 33.79 39.09 46.14
CA LEU A 142 33.71 38.61 44.76
C LEU A 142 34.12 39.67 43.72
N ASP A 143 33.97 40.96 44.03
CA ASP A 143 34.44 42.08 43.20
C ASP A 143 35.94 42.32 43.31
N ALA A 144 36.49 42.17 44.51
CA ALA A 144 37.93 42.34 44.74
C ALA A 144 38.74 41.13 44.25
N TRP A 145 38.11 39.96 44.08
CA TRP A 145 38.81 38.74 43.73
C TRP A 145 39.21 38.69 42.25
N ASN A 146 40.51 38.48 42.01
CA ASN A 146 41.04 38.31 40.66
C ASN A 146 41.24 36.82 40.34
N TRP A 147 40.36 36.27 39.50
CA TRP A 147 40.39 34.87 39.10
C TRP A 147 41.57 34.53 38.16
N GLN A 148 42.46 33.61 38.55
CA GLN A 148 43.71 33.26 37.85
C GLN A 148 43.73 31.83 37.30
N PHE A 149 42.60 31.35 36.76
CA PHE A 149 42.52 30.08 36.06
C PHE A 149 41.97 30.22 34.63
N ALA A 150 42.30 29.23 33.79
CA ALA A 150 41.79 29.10 32.42
C ALA A 150 40.36 28.53 32.41
N ALA A 151 39.55 28.87 31.41
CA ALA A 151 38.13 28.47 31.35
C ALA A 151 37.87 26.95 31.40
N ALA A 152 38.85 26.13 31.03
CA ALA A 152 38.76 24.67 31.07
C ALA A 152 39.37 24.03 32.33
N ASP A 153 40.07 24.81 33.16
CA ASP A 153 40.80 24.29 34.32
C ASP A 153 39.89 24.28 35.56
N MET A 154 39.13 23.20 35.69
CA MET A 154 38.15 23.02 36.76
C MET A 154 38.80 22.80 38.14
N GLU A 155 39.99 22.18 38.18
CA GLU A 155 40.70 21.96 39.43
C GLU A 155 41.30 23.27 39.94
N ALA A 156 41.90 24.09 39.06
CA ALA A 156 42.37 25.42 39.46
C ALA A 156 41.22 26.33 39.92
N ALA A 157 40.06 26.26 39.26
CA ALA A 157 38.86 26.98 39.69
C ALA A 157 38.40 26.55 41.10
N LYS A 158 38.46 25.25 41.38
CA LYS A 158 38.12 24.70 42.70
C LYS A 158 39.13 25.12 43.77
N GLU A 159 40.42 25.09 43.48
CA GLU A 159 41.47 25.55 44.39
C GLU A 159 41.33 27.04 44.70
N GLU A 160 40.98 27.88 43.71
CA GLU A 160 40.70 29.30 43.94
C GLU A 160 39.47 29.51 44.81
N LEU A 161 38.40 28.78 44.54
CA LEU A 161 37.18 28.88 45.34
C LEU A 161 37.42 28.40 46.78
N GLN A 162 38.24 27.36 46.98
CA GLN A 162 38.68 26.92 48.31
C GLN A 162 39.53 27.98 49.03
N ARG A 163 40.46 28.64 48.33
CA ARG A 163 41.25 29.75 48.88
C ARG A 163 40.36 30.91 49.32
N LEU A 164 39.34 31.25 48.52
CA LEU A 164 38.39 32.29 48.86
C LEU A 164 37.53 31.89 50.06
N LEU A 165 37.06 30.65 50.12
CA LEU A 165 36.30 30.12 51.26
C LEU A 165 37.10 30.05 52.57
N ALA A 166 38.43 30.09 52.50
CA ALA A 166 39.31 30.13 53.68
C ALA A 166 39.55 31.55 54.20
N SER A 167 38.93 32.58 53.60
CA SER A 167 39.09 33.95 54.06
C SER A 167 38.41 34.19 55.40
N PRO A 168 39.00 34.99 56.31
CA PRO A 168 38.46 35.22 57.65
C PRO A 168 37.06 35.88 57.62
N GLU A 169 36.74 36.62 56.54
CA GLU A 169 35.45 37.25 56.33
C GLU A 169 34.31 36.23 56.14
N LEU A 170 34.63 34.99 55.72
CA LEU A 170 33.67 33.90 55.49
C LEU A 170 33.62 32.86 56.61
N GLU A 171 34.24 33.14 57.78
CA GLU A 171 34.12 32.28 58.97
C GLU A 171 32.70 32.26 59.55
N SER A 172 31.94 33.36 59.41
CA SER A 172 30.53 33.43 59.81
C SER A 172 29.66 32.63 58.84
N ILE A 173 28.73 31.85 59.39
CA ILE A 173 27.78 31.03 58.64
C ILE A 173 26.92 31.92 57.73
N GLU A 174 26.45 33.05 58.24
CA GLU A 174 25.62 34.02 57.51
C GLU A 174 26.38 34.62 56.32
N ASN A 175 27.65 34.97 56.50
CA ASN A 175 28.50 35.48 55.42
C ASN A 175 28.76 34.40 54.36
N ARG A 176 28.95 33.15 54.78
CA ARG A 176 29.16 32.03 53.86
C ARG A 176 27.91 31.70 53.04
N GLU A 177 26.74 31.70 53.66
CA GLU A 177 25.46 31.51 52.95
C GLU A 177 25.19 32.64 51.96
N ALA A 178 25.39 33.89 52.38
CA ALA A 178 25.31 35.06 51.51
C ALA A 178 26.28 34.91 50.33
N PHE A 179 27.53 34.52 50.59
CA PHE A 179 28.54 34.28 49.56
C PHE A 179 28.12 33.22 48.54
N VAL A 180 27.61 32.07 48.99
CA VAL A 180 27.14 31.00 48.09
C VAL A 180 26.02 31.51 47.18
N MET A 181 25.07 32.27 47.74
CA MET A 181 23.96 32.84 46.97
C MET A 181 24.44 33.90 45.96
N THR A 182 25.32 34.82 46.36
CA THR A 182 25.88 35.84 45.44
C THR A 182 26.72 35.17 44.34
N LEU A 183 27.50 34.15 44.67
CA LEU A 183 28.29 33.40 43.71
C LEU A 183 27.38 32.71 42.68
N ALA A 184 26.30 32.05 43.12
CA ALA A 184 25.31 31.45 42.24
C ALA A 184 24.71 32.50 41.27
N GLN A 185 24.31 33.67 41.77
CA GLN A 185 23.80 34.76 40.94
C GLN A 185 24.83 35.24 39.90
N ARG A 186 26.10 35.39 40.29
CA ARG A 186 27.18 35.81 39.38
C ARG A 186 27.50 34.75 38.31
N ILE A 187 27.45 33.47 38.67
CA ILE A 187 27.63 32.36 37.71
C ILE A 187 26.46 32.29 36.74
N ALA A 188 25.22 32.48 37.21
CA ALA A 188 24.04 32.52 36.36
C ALA A 188 24.07 33.71 35.38
N GLY A 189 24.65 34.83 35.81
CA GLY A 189 24.84 36.04 35.01
C GLY A 189 25.93 35.94 33.94
N LYS A 190 26.22 37.07 33.29
CA LYS A 190 27.27 37.19 32.27
C LYS A 190 28.61 37.77 32.81
N THR A 191 28.67 38.13 34.09
CA THR A 191 29.79 38.91 34.66
C THR A 191 31.10 38.13 34.72
N LEU A 192 31.04 36.82 34.91
CA LEU A 192 32.22 35.94 34.99
C LEU A 192 32.75 35.49 33.61
N GLY A 193 32.08 35.90 32.53
CA GLY A 193 32.48 35.62 31.14
C GLY A 193 32.74 34.13 30.90
N VAL A 194 33.90 33.82 30.31
CA VAL A 194 34.30 32.46 29.93
C VAL A 194 34.55 31.51 31.11
N ARG A 195 34.71 32.05 32.33
CA ARG A 195 35.05 31.27 33.53
C ARG A 195 33.85 30.68 34.25
N ARG A 196 32.62 31.10 33.89
CA ARG A 196 31.37 30.68 34.56
C ARG A 196 31.20 29.16 34.64
N SER A 197 31.57 28.43 33.58
CA SER A 197 31.33 26.99 33.47
C SER A 197 32.26 26.19 34.37
N ALA A 198 33.55 26.56 34.45
CA ALA A 198 34.49 25.95 35.39
C ALA A 198 34.09 26.26 36.85
N LEU A 199 33.66 27.50 37.12
CA LEU A 199 33.18 27.87 38.46
C LEU A 199 31.90 27.14 38.86
N LEU A 200 30.98 26.89 37.92
CA LEU A 200 29.78 26.11 38.20
C LEU A 200 30.13 24.68 38.64
N VAL A 201 31.03 24.02 37.91
CA VAL A 201 31.45 22.65 38.25
C VAL A 201 32.22 22.62 39.57
N ALA A 202 33.12 23.59 39.78
CA ALA A 202 33.86 23.72 41.04
C ALA A 202 32.91 23.95 42.23
N ALA A 203 31.96 24.86 42.08
CA ALA A 203 30.98 25.19 43.11
C ALA A 203 30.03 24.01 43.42
N ASP A 204 29.54 23.31 42.40
CA ASP A 204 28.75 22.08 42.60
C ASP A 204 29.55 21.03 43.38
N SER A 205 30.83 20.87 43.08
CA SER A 205 31.70 19.93 43.81
C SER A 205 31.94 20.29 45.29
N LEU A 206 31.94 21.59 45.62
CA LEU A 206 32.23 22.08 46.98
C LEU A 206 30.97 22.23 47.84
N PHE A 207 29.86 22.64 47.24
CA PHE A 207 28.59 22.93 47.95
C PHE A 207 27.53 21.85 47.75
N ALA A 208 27.79 20.85 46.91
CA ALA A 208 26.84 19.80 46.54
C ALA A 208 25.51 20.38 46.06
N TRP A 209 25.58 21.38 45.18
CA TRP A 209 24.44 22.14 44.67
C TRP A 209 23.34 21.29 44.04
N GLN A 210 23.69 20.20 43.37
CA GLN A 210 22.70 19.24 42.86
C GLN A 210 21.87 18.54 43.95
N ARG A 211 22.42 18.37 45.16
CA ARG A 211 21.73 17.70 46.26
C ARG A 211 21.00 18.70 47.16
N ASN A 212 21.60 19.86 47.36
CA ASN A 212 21.15 20.86 48.34
C ASN A 212 20.27 21.96 47.71
N GLY A 213 20.25 22.06 46.37
CA GLY A 213 19.62 23.16 45.65
C GLY A 213 20.56 24.38 45.52
N VAL A 214 20.33 25.19 44.49
CA VAL A 214 21.10 26.43 44.23
C VAL A 214 20.26 27.68 44.47
N ASN A 215 18.93 27.52 44.59
CA ASN A 215 17.97 28.62 44.63
C ASN A 215 18.12 29.54 43.40
N ASN A 216 18.48 28.94 42.25
CA ASN A 216 18.60 29.62 40.97
C ASN A 216 18.18 28.65 39.85
N GLU A 217 16.99 28.88 39.28
CA GLU A 217 16.37 28.00 38.28
C GLU A 217 17.27 27.76 37.05
N VAL A 218 18.03 28.78 36.63
CA VAL A 218 18.93 28.67 35.47
C VAL A 218 20.07 27.69 35.76
N LEU A 219 20.69 27.80 36.94
CA LEU A 219 21.79 26.90 37.30
C LEU A 219 21.33 25.48 37.56
N GLU A 220 20.17 25.31 38.18
CA GLU A 220 19.57 23.99 38.39
C GLU A 220 19.28 23.30 37.06
N TYR A 221 18.66 24.01 36.10
CA TYR A 221 18.44 23.48 34.76
C TYR A 221 19.75 23.09 34.06
N ILE A 222 20.80 23.90 34.18
CA ILE A 222 22.09 23.63 33.56
C ILE A 222 22.80 22.44 34.21
N LEU A 223 22.77 22.33 35.53
CA LEU A 223 23.35 21.20 36.27
C LEU A 223 22.65 19.89 35.93
N ASP A 224 21.32 19.89 35.85
CA ASP A 224 20.52 18.74 35.43
C ASP A 224 20.84 18.34 33.98
N ALA A 225 20.85 19.32 33.07
CA ALA A 225 21.22 19.08 31.68
C ALA A 225 22.64 18.49 31.59
N PHE A 226 23.59 19.00 32.35
CA PHE A 226 24.96 18.48 32.38
C PHE A 226 25.06 17.05 32.96
N GLN A 227 24.24 16.70 33.95
CA GLN A 227 24.19 15.33 34.49
C GLN A 227 23.63 14.31 33.50
N THR A 228 22.62 14.70 32.72
CA THR A 228 22.01 13.81 31.72
C THR A 228 22.98 13.44 30.58
N LEU A 229 24.07 14.19 30.42
CA LEU A 229 25.12 13.88 29.46
C LEU A 229 25.87 12.59 29.83
N LYS A 230 25.99 11.70 28.83
CA LYS A 230 26.85 10.51 28.95
C LYS A 230 28.30 10.93 29.22
N THR A 231 29.10 10.04 29.82
CA THR A 231 30.50 10.34 30.19
C THR A 231 31.32 10.93 29.03
N LYS A 232 31.16 10.41 27.82
CA LYS A 232 31.84 10.95 26.63
C LYS A 232 31.34 12.36 26.23
N GLN A 233 30.05 12.62 26.36
CA GLN A 233 29.48 13.93 26.06
C GLN A 233 29.92 14.98 27.09
N ARG A 234 30.04 14.61 28.37
CA ARG A 234 30.64 15.47 29.40
C ARG A 234 32.09 15.81 29.08
N GLN A 235 32.89 14.81 28.70
CA GLN A 235 34.28 15.05 28.25
C GLN A 235 34.35 16.03 27.08
N VAL A 236 33.45 15.92 26.11
CA VAL A 236 33.35 16.86 24.98
C VAL A 236 32.97 18.26 25.47
N ALA A 237 31.91 18.40 26.28
CA ALA A 237 31.48 19.70 26.80
C ALA A 237 32.58 20.41 27.62
N ILE A 238 33.35 19.65 28.40
CA ILE A 238 34.51 20.16 29.15
C ILE A 238 35.62 20.58 28.18
N ALA A 239 35.98 19.73 27.22
CA ALA A 239 37.04 20.04 26.27
C ALA A 239 36.76 21.28 25.42
N LEU A 240 35.49 21.53 25.07
CA LEU A 240 35.09 22.69 24.29
C LEU A 240 35.35 24.04 25.00
N LEU A 241 35.47 24.04 26.34
CA LEU A 241 35.87 25.22 27.12
C LEU A 241 37.35 25.58 26.92
N GLY A 242 38.17 24.60 26.51
CA GLY A 242 39.60 24.79 26.30
C GLY A 242 39.91 25.55 25.02
N GLU A 243 41.19 25.87 24.83
CA GLU A 243 41.66 26.40 23.55
C GLU A 243 41.41 25.36 22.44
N PRO A 244 40.89 25.78 21.28
CA PRO A 244 40.68 24.90 20.14
C PRO A 244 41.97 24.21 19.67
N ASP A 245 42.19 22.96 20.06
CA ASP A 245 43.35 22.15 19.66
C ASP A 245 42.91 21.06 18.65
N PRO A 246 43.50 21.03 17.44
CA PRO A 246 43.22 19.99 16.44
C PRO A 246 43.45 18.55 16.95
N LYS A 247 44.41 18.33 17.85
CA LYS A 247 44.69 17.01 18.43
C LYS A 247 43.57 16.57 19.37
N VAL A 248 43.07 17.49 20.20
CA VAL A 248 41.95 17.25 21.11
C VAL A 248 40.67 17.01 20.30
N ALA A 249 40.45 17.81 19.25
CA ALA A 249 39.34 17.62 18.34
C ALA A 249 39.34 16.22 17.72
N GLN A 250 40.51 15.73 17.30
CA GLN A 250 40.66 14.39 16.74
C GLN A 250 40.43 13.30 17.80
N ALA A 251 41.03 13.42 18.99
CA ALA A 251 40.88 12.46 20.07
C ALA A 251 39.40 12.29 20.49
N LEU A 252 38.66 13.39 20.52
CA LEU A 252 37.25 13.43 20.89
C LEU A 252 36.29 13.27 19.70
N ARG A 253 36.82 13.13 18.48
CA ARG A 253 36.06 12.97 17.22
C ARG A 253 35.04 14.10 17.02
N LEU A 254 35.47 15.33 17.24
CA LEU A 254 34.68 16.55 17.03
C LEU A 254 34.57 16.89 15.54
N THR A 255 34.03 15.96 14.74
CA THR A 255 33.74 16.23 13.33
C THR A 255 32.62 17.27 13.23
N PRO A 256 32.51 18.03 12.13
CA PRO A 256 31.46 19.03 11.95
C PRO A 256 30.07 18.42 12.12
N GLU A 257 29.83 17.21 11.60
CA GLU A 257 28.53 16.55 11.76
C GLU A 257 28.25 16.17 13.23
N ASN A 258 29.27 15.70 13.95
CA ASN A 258 29.11 15.36 15.37
C ASN A 258 28.91 16.61 16.23
N LEU A 259 29.61 17.71 15.92
CA LEU A 259 29.44 18.98 16.60
C LEU A 259 28.07 19.59 16.30
N GLU A 260 27.57 19.51 15.07
CA GLU A 260 26.24 19.97 14.68
C GLU A 260 25.14 19.16 15.37
N LEU A 261 25.25 17.82 15.39
CA LEU A 261 24.33 16.97 16.14
C LEU A 261 24.37 17.26 17.65
N PHE A 262 25.56 17.54 18.20
CA PHE A 262 25.74 17.88 19.60
C PHE A 262 25.15 19.26 19.93
N GLU A 263 25.32 20.24 19.04
CA GLU A 263 24.71 21.56 19.10
C GLU A 263 23.19 21.49 19.02
N GLU A 264 22.65 20.70 18.09
CA GLU A 264 21.20 20.54 17.93
C GLU A 264 20.56 19.90 19.16
N GLN A 265 21.19 18.85 19.70
CA GLN A 265 20.66 18.14 20.85
C GLN A 265 20.75 18.97 22.15
N TRP A 266 21.81 19.77 22.32
CA TRP A 266 22.13 20.44 23.59
C TRP A 266 22.25 21.96 23.46
N ARG A 267 21.55 22.56 22.49
CA ARG A 267 21.65 23.99 22.15
C ARG A 267 21.55 24.92 23.35
N HIS A 268 20.55 24.69 24.20
CA HIS A 268 20.31 25.52 25.38
C HIS A 268 21.45 25.45 26.40
N LEU A 269 21.94 24.24 26.66
CA LEU A 269 23.11 24.03 27.52
C LEU A 269 24.34 24.70 26.92
N LEU A 270 24.65 24.47 25.64
CA LEU A 270 25.87 24.96 25.01
C LEU A 270 25.92 26.49 24.87
N ASN A 271 24.78 27.13 24.60
CA ASN A 271 24.70 28.59 24.56
C ASN A 271 25.03 29.23 25.91
N TRP A 272 24.70 28.56 27.01
CA TRP A 272 25.09 28.99 28.35
C TRP A 272 26.49 28.49 28.73
N TRP A 273 26.89 27.31 28.29
CA TRP A 273 28.14 26.68 28.69
C TRP A 273 29.36 27.27 27.99
N LEU A 274 29.23 27.65 26.72
CA LEU A 274 30.35 28.13 25.91
C LEU A 274 30.32 29.65 25.75
N PRO A 275 31.48 30.28 25.53
CA PRO A 275 31.56 31.65 25.03
C PRO A 275 30.96 31.78 23.63
N GLU A 276 30.41 32.95 23.30
CA GLU A 276 29.93 33.24 21.93
C GLU A 276 31.07 33.06 20.91
N GLY A 277 30.81 32.35 19.82
CA GLY A 277 31.80 32.07 18.77
C GLY A 277 32.73 30.88 19.04
N GLN A 278 32.75 30.32 20.26
CA GLN A 278 33.69 29.25 20.62
C GLN A 278 33.47 27.98 19.78
N LEU A 279 32.21 27.61 19.53
CA LEU A 279 31.88 26.44 18.74
C LEU A 279 32.33 26.60 17.27
N GLN A 280 32.16 27.81 16.71
CA GLN A 280 32.64 28.15 15.38
C GLN A 280 34.17 28.10 15.30
N ASN A 281 34.87 28.55 16.35
CA ASN A 281 36.32 28.44 16.44
C ASN A 281 36.76 26.97 16.40
N TRP A 282 36.10 26.08 17.15
CA TRP A 282 36.35 24.63 17.08
C TRP A 282 36.10 24.03 15.69
N MET A 283 34.99 24.40 15.03
CA MET A 283 34.70 23.96 13.66
C MET A 283 35.77 24.44 12.66
N SER A 284 36.22 25.69 12.79
CA SER A 284 37.27 26.24 11.93
C SER A 284 38.63 25.57 12.13
N GLN A 285 39.01 25.22 13.35
CA GLN A 285 40.25 24.49 13.63
C GLN A 285 40.20 23.05 13.10
N TRP A 286 39.03 22.40 13.18
CA TRP A 286 38.85 21.10 12.53
C TRP A 286 39.08 21.17 11.01
N ALA A 287 38.60 22.23 10.36
CA ALA A 287 38.79 22.41 8.92
C ALA A 287 40.27 22.57 8.51
N GLN A 288 41.13 23.03 9.42
CA GLN A 288 42.57 23.18 9.20
C GLN A 288 43.34 21.85 9.25
N LEU A 289 42.72 20.77 9.72
CA LEU A 289 43.36 19.44 9.72
C LEU A 289 43.70 18.96 8.30
N PRO A 290 44.84 18.26 8.10
CA PRO A 290 45.20 17.67 6.82
C PRO A 290 44.08 16.78 6.26
N MET A 291 43.86 16.80 4.94
CA MET A 291 42.76 16.06 4.31
C MET A 291 42.83 14.54 4.58
N HIS A 292 44.04 13.98 4.71
CA HIS A 292 44.23 12.55 4.96
C HIS A 292 43.78 12.13 6.37
N THR A 293 43.93 12.99 7.39
CA THR A 293 43.43 12.69 8.74
C THR A 293 41.90 12.75 8.78
N ARG A 294 41.30 13.71 8.05
CA ARG A 294 39.84 13.82 7.90
C ARG A 294 39.22 12.64 7.14
N ALA A 295 39.89 12.15 6.08
CA ALA A 295 39.40 11.04 5.27
C ALA A 295 39.39 9.69 6.01
N ALA A 296 40.38 9.45 6.88
CA ALA A 296 40.45 8.23 7.68
C ALA A 296 39.24 8.07 8.62
N ASP A 297 38.79 9.16 9.24
CA ASP A 297 37.62 9.14 10.13
C ASP A 297 36.30 8.98 9.35
N GLY A 298 36.19 9.58 8.15
CA GLY A 298 35.02 9.41 7.28
C GLY A 298 34.81 7.96 6.82
N ILE A 299 35.90 7.26 6.43
CA ILE A 299 35.84 5.84 6.05
C ILE A 299 35.44 4.97 7.24
N HIS A 300 35.92 5.29 8.43
CA HIS A 300 35.63 4.51 9.63
C HIS A 300 34.15 4.64 10.07
N GLN A 301 33.53 5.81 9.86
CA GLN A 301 32.09 6.01 10.09
C GLN A 301 31.23 5.25 9.07
N LEU A 302 31.59 5.29 7.78
CA LEU A 302 30.90 4.52 6.73
C LEU A 302 30.95 3.02 7.02
N ALA A 303 32.11 2.50 7.43
CA ALA A 303 32.27 1.09 7.80
C ALA A 303 31.44 0.68 9.03
N LYS A 304 31.28 1.58 10.02
CA LYS A 304 30.50 1.32 11.24
C LYS A 304 28.99 1.31 10.96
N GLN A 305 28.51 2.16 10.07
CA GLN A 305 27.09 2.19 9.67
C GLN A 305 26.72 1.03 8.72
N TRP A 306 27.69 0.48 7.98
CA TRP A 306 27.45 -0.63 7.05
C TRP A 306 27.21 -1.98 7.74
N LYS A 307 27.89 -2.28 8.85
CA LYS A 307 27.74 -3.56 9.57
C LYS A 307 26.30 -3.91 9.98
N PRO A 308 25.52 -3.02 10.63
CA PRO A 308 24.13 -3.36 11.00
C PRO A 308 23.20 -3.42 9.79
N ARG A 309 23.42 -2.56 8.77
CA ARG A 309 22.62 -2.57 7.53
C ARG A 309 22.83 -3.84 6.73
N ALA A 310 24.07 -4.29 6.55
CA ALA A 310 24.38 -5.54 5.84
C ALA A 310 23.73 -6.77 6.47
N LYS A 311 23.67 -6.82 7.81
CA LYS A 311 23.00 -7.92 8.54
C LYS A 311 21.48 -7.91 8.32
N ALA A 312 20.85 -6.73 8.33
CA ALA A 312 19.42 -6.59 8.04
C ALA A 312 19.09 -6.99 6.59
N TYR A 313 19.89 -6.55 5.62
CA TYR A 313 19.72 -6.92 4.21
C TYR A 313 19.86 -8.43 3.99
N LEU A 314 20.84 -9.09 4.62
CA LEU A 314 21.02 -10.54 4.48
C LEU A 314 19.82 -11.35 4.99
N THR A 315 19.21 -10.90 6.10
CA THR A 315 17.98 -11.53 6.62
C THR A 315 16.76 -11.28 5.75
N HIS A 316 16.59 -10.06 5.22
CA HIS A 316 15.46 -9.73 4.35
C HIS A 316 15.55 -10.43 2.99
N PHE A 317 16.73 -10.50 2.37
CA PHE A 317 16.90 -11.21 1.10
C PHE A 317 16.71 -12.73 1.25
N GLY A 318 17.12 -13.33 2.38
CA GLY A 318 16.85 -14.73 2.67
C GLY A 318 15.35 -15.05 2.76
N LEU A 319 14.58 -14.19 3.43
CA LEU A 319 13.14 -14.36 3.61
C LEU A 319 12.37 -14.15 2.29
N ILE A 320 12.77 -13.14 1.51
CA ILE A 320 12.23 -12.89 0.17
C ILE A 320 12.50 -14.07 -0.78
N ALA A 321 13.69 -14.66 -0.74
CA ALA A 321 14.03 -15.82 -1.57
C ALA A 321 13.15 -17.04 -1.23
N VAL A 322 12.89 -17.31 0.04
CA VAL A 322 12.01 -18.42 0.48
C VAL A 322 10.56 -18.18 0.04
N ILE A 323 10.06 -16.95 0.18
CA ILE A 323 8.71 -16.58 -0.28
C ILE A 323 8.60 -16.72 -1.80
N LEU A 324 9.60 -16.28 -2.57
CA LEU A 324 9.61 -16.41 -4.03
C LEU A 324 9.56 -17.86 -4.48
N VAL A 325 10.33 -18.75 -3.85
CA VAL A 325 10.32 -20.19 -4.18
C VAL A 325 8.96 -20.81 -3.84
N ALA A 326 8.39 -20.49 -2.67
CA ALA A 326 7.07 -20.97 -2.28
C ALA A 326 5.97 -20.47 -3.23
N ALA A 327 6.02 -19.20 -3.63
CA ALA A 327 5.09 -18.59 -4.57
C ALA A 327 5.19 -19.22 -5.96
N LEU A 328 6.40 -19.49 -6.46
CA LEU A 328 6.61 -20.17 -7.76
C LEU A 328 6.07 -21.60 -7.75
N LEU A 329 6.27 -22.34 -6.66
CA LEU A 329 5.74 -23.71 -6.52
C LEU A 329 4.20 -23.70 -6.44
N PHE A 330 3.62 -22.79 -5.67
CA PHE A 330 2.16 -22.65 -5.55
C PHE A 330 1.53 -22.23 -6.89
N PHE A 331 2.16 -21.27 -7.60
CA PHE A 331 1.69 -20.81 -8.90
C PHE A 331 1.77 -21.92 -9.96
N ASN A 332 2.85 -22.71 -10.01
CA ASN A 332 2.95 -23.85 -10.94
C ASN A 332 1.89 -24.93 -10.66
N TRP A 333 1.62 -25.23 -9.38
CA TRP A 333 0.59 -26.19 -9.01
C TRP A 333 -0.82 -25.71 -9.38
N PHE A 334 -1.13 -24.43 -9.09
CA PHE A 334 -2.43 -23.83 -9.41
C PHE A 334 -2.63 -23.67 -10.93
N ALA A 335 -1.58 -23.25 -11.66
CA ALA A 335 -1.58 -23.17 -13.11
C ALA A 335 -1.82 -24.55 -13.74
N GLY A 336 -1.18 -25.62 -13.25
CA GLY A 336 -1.41 -26.98 -13.74
C GLY A 336 -2.85 -27.46 -13.58
N ARG A 337 -3.49 -27.17 -12.44
CA ARG A 337 -4.87 -27.63 -12.15
C ARG A 337 -5.93 -26.83 -12.92
N THR A 338 -5.72 -25.52 -13.07
CA THR A 338 -6.63 -24.62 -13.79
C THR A 338 -6.53 -24.79 -15.31
N HIS A 339 -5.32 -25.04 -15.83
CA HIS A 339 -5.10 -25.26 -17.26
C HIS A 339 -5.84 -26.49 -17.79
N GLY A 340 -5.90 -27.58 -17.03
CA GLY A 340 -6.63 -28.79 -17.43
C GLY A 340 -8.16 -28.57 -17.53
N SER A 341 -8.75 -27.88 -16.55
CA SER A 341 -10.19 -27.60 -16.54
C SER A 341 -10.58 -26.55 -17.60
N GLN A 342 -9.76 -25.52 -17.79
CA GLN A 342 -9.99 -24.52 -18.83
C GLN A 342 -9.83 -25.12 -20.23
N GLN A 343 -8.84 -25.99 -20.44
CA GLN A 343 -8.64 -26.67 -21.71
C GLN A 343 -9.81 -27.62 -22.04
N ALA A 344 -10.33 -28.36 -21.06
CA ALA A 344 -11.51 -29.20 -21.28
C ALA A 344 -12.76 -28.38 -21.65
N LYS A 345 -12.97 -27.22 -21.02
CA LYS A 345 -14.07 -26.30 -21.36
C LYS A 345 -13.89 -25.72 -22.77
N SER A 346 -12.69 -25.25 -23.12
CA SER A 346 -12.42 -24.74 -24.46
C SER A 346 -12.55 -25.82 -25.54
N ASP A 347 -12.12 -27.05 -25.24
CA ASP A 347 -12.24 -28.20 -26.14
C ASP A 347 -13.73 -28.50 -26.41
N MET A 348 -14.58 -28.44 -25.36
CA MET A 348 -16.02 -28.64 -25.48
C MET A 348 -16.71 -27.52 -26.28
N GLU A 349 -16.39 -26.25 -26.01
CA GLU A 349 -16.92 -25.11 -26.77
C GLU A 349 -16.52 -25.16 -28.25
N CYS A 350 -15.27 -25.53 -28.53
CA CYS A 350 -14.80 -25.72 -29.89
C CYS A 350 -15.44 -26.92 -30.58
N ALA A 351 -15.69 -28.02 -29.86
CA ALA A 351 -16.39 -29.18 -30.40
C ALA A 351 -17.83 -28.81 -30.80
N GLN A 352 -18.52 -28.05 -29.95
CA GLN A 352 -19.88 -27.56 -30.22
C GLN A 352 -19.89 -26.58 -31.40
N THR A 353 -18.91 -25.68 -31.48
CA THR A 353 -18.77 -24.74 -32.60
C THR A 353 -18.60 -25.51 -33.91
N LEU A 354 -17.63 -26.42 -33.99
CA LEU A 354 -17.37 -27.20 -35.20
C LEU A 354 -18.53 -28.17 -35.56
N ALA A 355 -19.32 -28.60 -34.58
CA ALA A 355 -20.49 -29.45 -34.84
C ALA A 355 -21.51 -28.78 -35.78
N GLY A 356 -21.69 -27.46 -35.71
CA GLY A 356 -22.56 -26.73 -36.64
C GLY A 356 -22.11 -26.83 -38.10
N GLY A 357 -20.79 -26.71 -38.34
CA GLY A 357 -20.21 -26.92 -39.67
C GLY A 357 -20.35 -28.38 -40.12
N ARG A 358 -20.08 -29.33 -39.24
CA ARG A 358 -20.19 -30.78 -39.53
C ARG A 358 -21.60 -31.22 -39.88
N ALA A 359 -22.61 -30.71 -39.16
CA ALA A 359 -24.01 -31.11 -39.35
C ALA A 359 -24.47 -30.88 -40.79
N ASN A 360 -23.97 -29.83 -41.44
CA ASN A 360 -24.29 -29.48 -42.82
C ASN A 360 -23.16 -29.85 -43.80
N SER A 361 -22.22 -30.74 -43.44
CA SER A 361 -21.06 -31.09 -44.28
C SER A 361 -20.26 -29.88 -44.78
N TRP A 362 -20.14 -28.85 -43.94
CA TRP A 362 -19.54 -27.55 -44.27
C TRP A 362 -20.19 -26.85 -45.47
N GLN A 363 -21.48 -27.12 -45.70
CA GLN A 363 -22.33 -26.38 -46.61
C GLN A 363 -23.11 -25.30 -45.85
N ALA A 364 -23.49 -24.23 -46.55
CA ALA A 364 -24.17 -23.07 -45.98
C ALA A 364 -23.45 -22.56 -44.71
N VAL A 365 -22.15 -22.28 -44.83
CA VAL A 365 -21.36 -21.76 -43.70
C VAL A 365 -21.61 -20.25 -43.60
N PRO A 366 -22.13 -19.73 -42.47
CA PRO A 366 -22.30 -18.30 -42.29
C PRO A 366 -20.96 -17.56 -42.33
N ALA A 367 -20.86 -16.54 -43.17
CA ALA A 367 -19.61 -15.79 -43.35
C ALA A 367 -19.14 -15.10 -42.06
N ASN A 368 -20.08 -14.69 -41.21
CA ASN A 368 -19.80 -14.07 -39.90
C ASN A 368 -19.23 -15.05 -38.85
N ASP A 369 -19.50 -16.34 -38.98
CA ASP A 369 -19.02 -17.38 -38.06
C ASP A 369 -17.67 -17.98 -38.48
N LEU A 370 -17.15 -17.65 -39.67
CA LEU A 370 -15.84 -18.12 -40.15
C LEU A 370 -14.70 -17.89 -39.15
N TRP A 371 -14.72 -16.77 -38.42
CA TRP A 371 -13.72 -16.50 -37.39
C TRP A 371 -13.82 -17.47 -36.21
N LYS A 372 -15.03 -17.83 -35.77
CA LYS A 372 -15.25 -18.81 -34.68
C LYS A 372 -14.79 -20.20 -35.10
N TYR A 373 -15.08 -20.60 -36.34
CA TYR A 373 -14.57 -21.86 -36.89
C TYR A 373 -13.03 -21.83 -36.99
N SER A 374 -12.46 -20.72 -37.43
CA SER A 374 -11.02 -20.50 -37.55
C SER A 374 -10.27 -20.57 -36.21
N SER A 375 -10.83 -20.04 -35.13
CA SER A 375 -10.17 -20.12 -33.82
C SER A 375 -10.14 -21.55 -33.27
N CYS A 376 -11.17 -22.36 -33.59
CA CYS A 376 -11.25 -23.74 -33.13
C CYS A 376 -10.54 -24.75 -34.03
N ILE A 377 -10.34 -24.45 -35.32
CA ILE A 377 -9.67 -25.37 -36.27
C ILE A 377 -8.20 -25.65 -35.92
N THR A 378 -7.57 -24.72 -35.17
CA THR A 378 -6.17 -24.83 -34.75
C THR A 378 -5.99 -25.82 -33.61
N ASN A 379 -7.06 -26.22 -32.92
CA ASN A 379 -7.02 -27.20 -31.84
C ASN A 379 -7.00 -28.64 -32.42
N PRO A 380 -5.86 -29.33 -32.38
CA PRO A 380 -5.72 -30.66 -33.00
C PRO A 380 -6.51 -31.75 -32.27
N ARG A 381 -6.94 -31.53 -31.02
CA ARG A 381 -7.72 -32.51 -30.24
C ARG A 381 -9.18 -32.59 -30.69
N VAL A 382 -9.68 -31.53 -31.32
CA VAL A 382 -11.11 -31.38 -31.65
C VAL A 382 -11.33 -31.34 -33.15
N ALA A 383 -10.47 -30.66 -33.90
CA ALA A 383 -10.63 -30.44 -35.34
C ALA A 383 -10.17 -31.64 -36.18
N THR A 384 -11.04 -32.14 -37.05
CA THR A 384 -10.74 -33.23 -37.99
C THR A 384 -10.12 -32.72 -39.29
N LYS A 385 -9.55 -33.62 -40.11
CA LYS A 385 -9.09 -33.28 -41.48
C LYS A 385 -10.24 -32.75 -42.35
N VAL A 386 -11.46 -33.27 -42.19
CA VAL A 386 -12.65 -32.80 -42.92
C VAL A 386 -13.00 -31.37 -42.53
N ASP A 387 -12.95 -31.04 -41.24
CA ASP A 387 -13.21 -29.69 -40.76
C ASP A 387 -12.22 -28.68 -41.36
N LYS A 388 -10.93 -29.04 -41.39
CA LYS A 388 -9.89 -28.17 -41.96
C LYS A 388 -10.16 -27.90 -43.44
N ARG A 389 -10.55 -28.92 -44.20
CA ARG A 389 -10.84 -28.80 -45.64
C ARG A 389 -12.10 -27.97 -45.90
N GLY A 390 -13.20 -28.26 -45.21
CA GLY A 390 -14.45 -27.51 -45.36
C GLY A 390 -14.27 -26.03 -45.01
N LEU A 391 -13.55 -25.73 -43.93
CA LEU A 391 -13.24 -24.36 -43.56
C LEU A 391 -12.30 -23.66 -44.56
N GLU A 392 -11.27 -24.35 -45.06
CA GLU A 392 -10.37 -23.76 -46.07
C GLU A 392 -11.08 -23.46 -47.39
N GLN A 393 -12.03 -24.30 -47.81
CA GLN A 393 -12.91 -24.01 -48.94
C GLN A 393 -13.73 -22.73 -48.69
N ALA A 394 -14.39 -22.63 -47.54
CA ALA A 394 -15.18 -21.45 -47.19
C ALA A 394 -14.30 -20.18 -47.09
N LYS A 395 -13.10 -20.27 -46.52
CA LYS A 395 -12.11 -19.16 -46.48
C LYS A 395 -11.61 -18.77 -47.86
N ARG A 396 -11.45 -19.72 -48.79
CA ARG A 396 -11.04 -19.44 -50.17
C ARG A 396 -12.10 -18.57 -50.86
N ILE A 397 -13.37 -18.95 -50.75
CA ILE A 397 -14.51 -18.16 -51.26
C ILE A 397 -14.53 -16.78 -50.61
N ALA A 398 -14.44 -16.71 -49.27
CA ALA A 398 -14.48 -15.44 -48.53
C ALA A 398 -13.32 -14.49 -48.88
N ARG A 399 -12.11 -15.01 -49.16
CA ARG A 399 -10.96 -14.19 -49.57
C ARG A 399 -11.21 -13.47 -50.88
N VAL A 400 -11.78 -14.16 -51.87
CA VAL A 400 -12.13 -13.53 -53.14
C VAL A 400 -13.24 -12.50 -52.95
N LEU A 401 -14.28 -12.85 -52.17
CA LEU A 401 -15.40 -11.95 -51.86
C LEU A 401 -15.02 -10.69 -51.05
N THR A 402 -13.82 -10.65 -50.46
CA THR A 402 -13.33 -9.52 -49.67
C THR A 402 -12.22 -8.73 -50.35
N GLY A 403 -11.50 -9.35 -51.29
CA GLY A 403 -10.29 -8.81 -51.90
C GLY A 403 -9.17 -8.49 -50.91
N VAL A 404 -9.25 -8.99 -49.66
CA VAL A 404 -8.21 -8.78 -48.65
C VAL A 404 -7.25 -9.96 -48.68
N GLY A 405 -5.99 -9.66 -49.01
CA GLY A 405 -4.96 -10.65 -49.32
C GLY A 405 -4.69 -11.70 -48.22
N HIS A 406 -4.60 -11.34 -46.93
CA HIS A 406 -4.03 -12.31 -45.97
C HIS A 406 -4.56 -12.35 -44.52
N HIS A 407 -5.51 -11.51 -44.10
CA HIS A 407 -5.97 -11.55 -42.70
C HIS A 407 -7.50 -11.46 -42.55
N LEU A 408 -8.19 -12.59 -42.72
CA LEU A 408 -9.59 -12.78 -42.26
C LEU A 408 -9.72 -12.77 -40.70
N GLY A 409 -8.65 -12.40 -39.97
CA GLY A 409 -8.61 -12.34 -38.51
C GLY A 409 -9.06 -11.01 -37.89
N GLY A 410 -9.27 -9.95 -38.69
CA GLY A 410 -9.79 -8.67 -38.20
C GLY A 410 -11.31 -8.60 -38.35
N GLY A 411 -12.04 -8.34 -37.27
CA GLY A 411 -13.52 -8.33 -37.17
C GLY A 411 -14.30 -7.35 -38.07
N SER A 412 -13.67 -6.77 -39.09
CA SER A 412 -14.31 -5.87 -40.06
C SER A 412 -15.20 -6.58 -41.08
N PHE A 413 -15.00 -7.88 -41.36
CA PHE A 413 -15.86 -8.63 -42.30
C PHE A 413 -17.07 -9.28 -41.61
N SER A 414 -16.88 -9.83 -40.41
CA SER A 414 -17.90 -10.66 -39.74
C SER A 414 -19.10 -9.88 -39.20
N SER A 415 -18.97 -8.57 -38.95
CA SER A 415 -20.07 -7.78 -38.39
C SER A 415 -21.06 -7.21 -39.41
N ARG A 416 -20.71 -7.20 -40.71
CA ARG A 416 -21.48 -6.46 -41.74
C ARG A 416 -22.23 -7.31 -42.77
N LEU A 417 -21.99 -8.62 -42.83
CA LEU A 417 -22.63 -9.52 -43.79
C LEU A 417 -23.23 -10.72 -43.06
N SER A 418 -24.21 -10.44 -42.21
CA SER A 418 -24.83 -11.46 -41.34
C SER A 418 -25.67 -12.48 -42.11
N HIS A 419 -26.04 -12.14 -43.34
CA HIS A 419 -26.90 -12.96 -44.21
C HIS A 419 -26.14 -13.66 -45.34
N LEU A 420 -24.81 -13.51 -45.43
CA LEU A 420 -23.98 -14.18 -46.44
C LEU A 420 -23.61 -15.58 -45.98
N TYR A 421 -23.91 -16.57 -46.82
CA TYR A 421 -23.58 -17.98 -46.62
C TYR A 421 -22.63 -18.44 -47.73
N LEU A 422 -21.70 -19.31 -47.35
CA LEU A 422 -20.64 -19.83 -48.20
C LEU A 422 -20.85 -21.32 -48.45
N ASN A 423 -20.41 -21.78 -49.62
CA ASN A 423 -20.52 -23.18 -50.05
C ASN A 423 -21.95 -23.71 -49.94
N MET A 424 -22.87 -23.19 -50.74
CA MET A 424 -24.29 -23.52 -50.63
C MET A 424 -24.56 -24.99 -51.00
N PRO A 425 -25.60 -25.63 -50.40
CA PRO A 425 -25.94 -27.04 -50.67
C PRO A 425 -26.30 -27.34 -52.13
N ASP A 426 -26.76 -26.33 -52.88
CA ASP A 426 -27.10 -26.44 -54.30
C ASP A 426 -25.89 -26.28 -55.23
N GLY A 427 -24.67 -26.28 -54.68
CA GLY A 427 -23.42 -26.19 -55.43
C GLY A 427 -23.03 -24.76 -55.84
N ARG A 428 -23.73 -23.74 -55.33
CA ARG A 428 -23.31 -22.33 -55.45
C ARG A 428 -22.16 -22.02 -54.51
N ALA A 429 -21.19 -21.21 -54.94
CA ALA A 429 -20.06 -20.81 -54.10
C ALA A 429 -20.51 -19.96 -52.89
N PHE A 430 -21.47 -19.07 -53.08
CA PHE A 430 -22.07 -18.24 -52.05
C PHE A 430 -23.55 -17.97 -52.32
N GLY A 431 -24.27 -17.57 -51.28
CA GLY A 431 -25.68 -17.19 -51.35
C GLY A 431 -26.09 -16.33 -50.17
N PHE A 432 -27.31 -15.80 -50.25
CA PHE A 432 -27.91 -15.02 -49.19
C PHE A 432 -29.20 -15.70 -48.71
N VAL A 433 -29.40 -15.75 -47.40
CA VAL A 433 -30.62 -16.30 -46.79
C VAL A 433 -31.47 -15.14 -46.30
N ARG A 434 -32.68 -15.01 -46.86
CA ARG A 434 -33.61 -13.93 -46.52
C ARG A 434 -34.04 -14.04 -45.04
N PRO A 435 -33.82 -12.99 -44.22
CA PRO A 435 -34.40 -12.92 -42.89
C PRO A 435 -35.87 -12.45 -42.97
N GLU A 436 -36.54 -12.45 -41.82
CA GLU A 436 -37.90 -11.92 -41.69
C GLU A 436 -37.99 -10.40 -41.96
N SER A 437 -36.92 -9.64 -41.70
CA SER A 437 -36.88 -8.19 -41.92
C SER A 437 -36.10 -7.80 -43.18
N PRO A 438 -36.75 -7.28 -44.24
CA PRO A 438 -36.10 -6.94 -45.51
C PRO A 438 -35.18 -5.72 -45.43
N VAL A 439 -35.38 -4.84 -44.43
CA VAL A 439 -34.75 -3.51 -44.40
C VAL A 439 -33.22 -3.61 -44.27
N ARG A 440 -32.74 -4.37 -43.28
CA ARG A 440 -31.30 -4.54 -43.05
C ARG A 440 -30.66 -5.45 -44.10
N TYR A 441 -31.37 -6.52 -44.47
CA TYR A 441 -30.94 -7.45 -45.52
C TYR A 441 -30.64 -6.75 -46.84
N CYS A 442 -31.58 -5.94 -47.34
CA CYS A 442 -31.41 -5.26 -48.61
C CYS A 442 -30.29 -4.22 -48.59
N ALA A 443 -30.08 -3.53 -47.46
CA ALA A 443 -28.94 -2.62 -47.32
C ALA A 443 -27.59 -3.38 -47.37
N GLU A 444 -27.48 -4.52 -46.69
CA GLU A 444 -26.27 -5.37 -46.71
C GLU A 444 -26.00 -5.91 -48.14
N LEU A 445 -27.03 -6.44 -48.82
CA LEU A 445 -26.91 -6.96 -50.19
C LEU A 445 -26.43 -5.89 -51.18
N ARG A 446 -27.00 -4.68 -51.10
CA ARG A 446 -26.62 -3.58 -51.99
C ARG A 446 -25.17 -3.14 -51.74
N SER A 447 -24.76 -3.02 -50.49
CA SER A 447 -23.36 -2.70 -50.14
C SER A 447 -22.39 -3.77 -50.63
N PHE A 448 -22.79 -5.04 -50.54
CA PHE A 448 -22.00 -6.15 -51.07
C PHE A 448 -21.88 -6.10 -52.60
N ALA A 449 -22.95 -5.74 -53.31
CA ALA A 449 -22.98 -5.66 -54.77
C ALA A 449 -21.92 -4.70 -55.33
N LEU A 450 -21.75 -3.53 -54.68
CA LEU A 450 -20.83 -2.48 -55.09
C LEU A 450 -19.35 -2.88 -55.07
N ARG A 451 -18.99 -3.95 -54.34
CA ARG A 451 -17.59 -4.36 -54.19
C ARG A 451 -17.01 -5.09 -55.39
N ASN A 452 -17.81 -5.43 -56.42
CA ASN A 452 -17.49 -6.19 -57.65
C ASN A 452 -16.76 -7.55 -57.50
N GLN A 453 -16.19 -7.84 -56.33
CA GLN A 453 -15.44 -9.03 -55.95
C GLN A 453 -16.24 -10.34 -56.06
N TRP A 454 -17.57 -10.27 -55.97
CA TRP A 454 -18.45 -11.42 -56.15
C TRP A 454 -18.43 -11.97 -57.58
N LEU A 455 -18.09 -11.16 -58.59
CA LEU A 455 -17.86 -11.62 -59.96
C LEU A 455 -16.55 -12.40 -60.09
N GLN A 456 -15.52 -12.03 -59.32
CA GLN A 456 -14.20 -12.64 -59.36
C GLN A 456 -14.17 -14.09 -58.83
N VAL A 457 -15.21 -14.50 -58.08
CA VAL A 457 -15.40 -15.89 -57.64
C VAL A 457 -15.54 -16.84 -58.84
N GLY A 458 -16.03 -16.35 -59.97
CA GLY A 458 -16.16 -17.16 -61.18
C GLY A 458 -17.32 -18.16 -61.15
N ASP A 459 -18.23 -18.06 -60.17
CA ASP A 459 -19.38 -18.95 -60.04
C ASP A 459 -20.65 -18.30 -60.59
N VAL A 460 -20.97 -18.59 -61.86
CA VAL A 460 -22.14 -18.03 -62.57
C VAL A 460 -23.46 -18.31 -61.85
N PRO A 461 -23.73 -19.51 -61.29
CA PRO A 461 -24.95 -19.78 -60.52
C PRO A 461 -25.10 -18.88 -59.28
N SER A 462 -24.04 -18.70 -58.48
CA SER A 462 -24.03 -17.74 -57.37
C SER A 462 -24.29 -16.31 -57.82
N ALA A 463 -23.58 -15.85 -58.86
CA ALA A 463 -23.74 -14.52 -59.42
C ALA A 463 -25.19 -14.27 -59.86
N LYS A 464 -25.79 -15.22 -60.57
CA LYS A 464 -27.18 -15.11 -61.06
C LYS A 464 -28.18 -15.02 -59.91
N ALA A 465 -28.06 -15.92 -58.93
CA ALA A 465 -28.95 -15.90 -57.77
C ALA A 465 -28.79 -14.62 -56.95
N PHE A 466 -27.56 -14.09 -56.83
CA PHE A 466 -27.32 -12.82 -56.17
C PHE A 466 -28.01 -11.65 -56.88
N VAL A 467 -27.91 -11.55 -58.22
CA VAL A 467 -28.61 -10.51 -59.00
C VAL A 467 -30.13 -10.60 -58.83
N GLN A 468 -30.69 -11.81 -58.75
CA GLN A 468 -32.12 -12.01 -58.48
C GLN A 468 -32.54 -11.53 -57.09
N GLU A 469 -31.72 -11.76 -56.06
CA GLU A 469 -31.95 -11.23 -54.72
C GLU A 469 -31.88 -9.70 -54.70
N LEU A 470 -30.95 -9.10 -55.44
CA LEU A 470 -30.88 -7.65 -55.59
C LEU A 470 -32.13 -7.08 -56.27
N ALA A 471 -32.61 -7.73 -57.33
CA ALA A 471 -33.85 -7.34 -58.01
C ALA A 471 -35.05 -7.39 -57.05
N TRP A 472 -35.18 -8.46 -56.26
CA TRP A 472 -36.21 -8.55 -55.22
C TRP A 472 -36.11 -7.39 -54.20
N CYS A 473 -34.90 -7.00 -53.79
CA CYS A 473 -34.69 -5.86 -52.91
C CYS A 473 -35.05 -4.49 -53.52
N THR A 474 -35.23 -4.39 -54.83
CA THR A 474 -35.77 -3.18 -55.48
C THR A 474 -37.29 -3.12 -55.46
N THR A 475 -37.96 -4.27 -55.33
CA THR A 475 -39.43 -4.33 -55.21
C THR A 475 -39.90 -4.15 -53.77
N GLN A 476 -39.00 -4.25 -52.79
CA GLN A 476 -39.31 -3.97 -51.39
C GLN A 476 -39.45 -2.46 -51.17
N LYS A 477 -40.42 -2.04 -50.33
CA LYS A 477 -40.61 -0.63 -49.98
C LYS A 477 -39.31 -0.04 -49.44
N SER A 478 -38.93 1.12 -49.98
CA SER A 478 -37.69 1.81 -49.58
C SER A 478 -37.75 2.20 -48.10
N PRO A 479 -36.64 2.11 -47.35
CA PRO A 479 -36.55 2.59 -45.97
C PRO A 479 -36.89 4.09 -45.79
N ARG A 480 -36.99 4.85 -46.90
CA ARG A 480 -37.44 6.25 -46.88
C ARG A 480 -38.93 6.43 -46.59
N ASP A 481 -39.74 5.37 -46.68
CA ASP A 481 -41.08 5.38 -46.11
C ASP A 481 -40.96 5.39 -44.57
N ARG A 482 -41.42 6.48 -43.94
CA ARG A 482 -41.34 6.69 -42.47
C ARG A 482 -41.85 5.51 -41.66
N ASP A 483 -42.83 4.78 -42.18
CA ASP A 483 -43.45 3.62 -41.52
C ASP A 483 -42.53 2.39 -41.48
N ALA A 484 -41.61 2.24 -42.44
CA ALA A 484 -40.73 1.07 -42.55
C ALA A 484 -39.53 1.11 -41.57
N THR A 485 -39.23 2.29 -41.00
CA THR A 485 -38.14 2.48 -40.02
C THR A 485 -38.64 2.67 -38.59
N GLN A 486 -39.97 2.59 -38.40
CA GLN A 486 -40.62 2.68 -37.09
C GLN A 486 -40.37 1.37 -36.33
N GLY A 487 -39.56 1.44 -35.26
CA GLY A 487 -39.14 0.27 -34.48
C GLY A 487 -37.67 -0.16 -34.65
N LEU A 488 -36.93 0.39 -35.62
CA LEU A 488 -35.49 0.15 -35.73
C LEU A 488 -34.72 0.93 -34.66
N MET A 489 -33.74 0.27 -34.03
CA MET A 489 -32.83 0.91 -33.08
C MET A 489 -32.01 2.00 -33.77
N ALA A 490 -31.60 3.04 -33.02
CA ALA A 490 -30.81 4.15 -33.57
C ALA A 490 -29.52 3.69 -34.27
N LYS A 491 -28.90 2.60 -33.78
CA LYS A 491 -27.72 1.98 -34.38
C LYS A 491 -28.00 1.37 -35.76
N ASP A 492 -29.15 0.73 -35.94
CA ASP A 492 -29.53 0.15 -37.24
C ASP A 492 -29.86 1.26 -38.25
N LYS A 493 -30.50 2.34 -37.81
CA LYS A 493 -30.76 3.53 -38.65
C LYS A 493 -29.47 4.18 -39.14
N LEU A 494 -28.46 4.30 -38.27
CA LEU A 494 -27.14 4.82 -38.63
C LEU A 494 -26.44 3.89 -39.62
N ALA A 495 -26.43 2.58 -39.35
CA ALA A 495 -25.82 1.59 -40.24
C ALA A 495 -26.48 1.55 -41.62
N ILE A 496 -27.81 1.66 -41.69
CA ILE A 496 -28.53 1.75 -42.97
C ILE A 496 -28.12 3.03 -43.71
N ASN A 497 -28.16 4.19 -43.05
CA ASN A 497 -27.76 5.46 -43.68
C ASN A 497 -26.30 5.46 -44.19
N ASP A 498 -25.39 4.81 -43.47
CA ASP A 498 -23.99 4.66 -43.89
C ASP A 498 -23.85 3.70 -45.09
N LEU A 499 -24.65 2.64 -45.16
CA LEU A 499 -24.67 1.70 -46.30
C LEU A 499 -25.38 2.29 -47.53
N GLU A 500 -26.31 3.22 -47.35
CA GLU A 500 -27.09 3.87 -48.42
C GLU A 500 -26.39 5.07 -49.08
N ARG A 501 -25.24 5.51 -48.55
CA ARG A 501 -24.58 6.74 -49.02
C ARG A 501 -23.86 6.60 -50.37
N ASP A 502 -23.58 5.37 -50.82
CA ASP A 502 -22.74 5.06 -51.98
C ASP A 502 -23.48 4.37 -53.14
N TYR A 503 -24.73 4.72 -53.42
CA TYR A 503 -25.43 4.16 -54.58
C TYR A 503 -24.96 4.77 -55.90
N SER A 504 -24.11 4.06 -56.65
CA SER A 504 -23.85 4.37 -58.07
C SER A 504 -25.07 3.99 -58.91
N THR A 505 -25.83 4.98 -59.39
CA THR A 505 -26.96 4.79 -60.33
C THR A 505 -26.53 4.05 -61.60
N VAL A 506 -25.30 4.25 -62.03
CA VAL A 506 -24.69 3.58 -63.19
C VAL A 506 -24.56 2.07 -62.95
N PHE A 507 -24.13 1.66 -61.76
CA PHE A 507 -23.97 0.24 -61.42
C PHE A 507 -25.31 -0.50 -61.42
N TRP A 508 -26.36 0.09 -60.82
CA TRP A 508 -27.70 -0.49 -60.82
C TRP A 508 -28.30 -0.58 -62.20
N ASN A 509 -28.10 0.46 -63.01
CA ASN A 509 -28.55 0.48 -64.40
C ASN A 509 -27.84 -0.60 -65.22
N LEU A 510 -26.55 -0.86 -64.99
CA LEU A 510 -25.85 -1.97 -65.64
C LEU A 510 -26.45 -3.32 -65.24
N LEU A 511 -26.64 -3.58 -63.95
CA LEU A 511 -27.17 -4.85 -63.45
C LEU A 511 -28.61 -5.14 -63.93
N SER A 512 -29.46 -4.13 -64.08
CA SER A 512 -30.83 -4.31 -64.58
C SER A 512 -30.91 -4.71 -66.05
N HIS A 513 -29.82 -4.55 -66.80
CA HIS A 513 -29.71 -4.96 -68.22
C HIS A 513 -29.01 -6.31 -68.41
N VAL A 514 -28.79 -7.06 -67.33
CA VAL A 514 -28.19 -8.39 -67.37
C VAL A 514 -29.27 -9.47 -67.53
N ASP A 515 -28.96 -10.56 -68.22
CA ASP A 515 -29.83 -11.74 -68.43
C ASP A 515 -30.30 -12.45 -67.15
N ALA A 516 -29.64 -12.19 -66.02
CA ALA A 516 -30.01 -12.67 -64.69
C ALA A 516 -31.14 -11.88 -64.02
N TRP A 517 -31.44 -10.67 -64.50
CA TRP A 517 -32.46 -9.82 -63.90
C TRP A 517 -33.88 -10.29 -64.32
N PRO A 518 -34.83 -10.51 -63.38
CA PRO A 518 -36.12 -11.14 -63.67
C PRO A 518 -36.96 -10.49 -64.79
N ASP A 519 -36.89 -9.15 -64.91
CA ASP A 519 -37.69 -8.37 -65.87
C ASP A 519 -36.87 -7.81 -67.05
N ALA A 520 -35.68 -8.34 -67.32
CA ALA A 520 -34.82 -7.86 -68.41
C ALA A 520 -35.43 -8.18 -69.79
N LYS A 521 -36.17 -7.23 -70.37
CA LYS A 521 -36.83 -7.39 -71.69
C LYS A 521 -35.86 -7.60 -72.85
N LYS A 522 -34.64 -7.04 -72.77
CA LYS A 522 -33.54 -7.22 -73.74
C LYS A 522 -32.20 -7.11 -73.00
N PRO A 523 -31.57 -8.23 -72.58
CA PRO A 523 -30.29 -8.14 -71.91
C PRO A 523 -29.23 -7.62 -72.86
N LEU A 524 -28.48 -6.60 -72.43
CA LEU A 524 -27.40 -5.99 -73.22
C LEU A 524 -26.06 -6.71 -72.98
N LEU A 525 -25.89 -7.31 -71.79
CA LEU A 525 -24.72 -8.11 -71.42
C LEU A 525 -25.16 -9.43 -70.78
N SER A 526 -24.48 -10.53 -71.11
CA SER A 526 -24.67 -11.79 -70.39
C SER A 526 -23.87 -11.78 -69.09
N LEU A 527 -24.50 -12.21 -67.98
CA LEU A 527 -23.80 -12.35 -66.71
C LEU A 527 -22.64 -13.34 -66.81
N GLN A 528 -22.76 -14.36 -67.65
CA GLN A 528 -21.70 -15.33 -67.87
C GLN A 528 -20.45 -14.68 -68.47
N GLN A 529 -20.60 -13.74 -69.40
CA GLN A 529 -19.48 -12.97 -69.96
C GLN A 529 -18.82 -12.11 -68.89
N LEU A 530 -19.62 -11.37 -68.12
CA LEU A 530 -19.12 -10.54 -67.01
C LEU A 530 -18.36 -11.35 -65.96
N VAL A 531 -18.87 -12.51 -65.57
CA VAL A 531 -18.21 -13.41 -64.61
C VAL A 531 -16.93 -13.99 -65.20
N ASN A 532 -16.95 -14.44 -66.46
CA ASN A 532 -15.77 -15.02 -67.12
C ASN A 532 -14.65 -13.99 -67.31
N GLU A 533 -14.97 -12.75 -67.68
CA GLU A 533 -13.99 -11.66 -67.81
C GLU A 533 -13.41 -11.23 -66.46
N ALA A 534 -14.20 -11.31 -65.39
CA ALA A 534 -13.76 -10.96 -64.03
C ALA A 534 -13.06 -12.10 -63.29
N LYS A 535 -13.21 -13.35 -63.74
CA LYS A 535 -12.67 -14.54 -63.06
C LYS A 535 -11.15 -14.53 -63.11
N LEU A 536 -10.52 -14.76 -61.96
CA LEU A 536 -9.07 -14.97 -61.87
C LEU A 536 -8.68 -16.27 -62.62
N PRO A 537 -7.68 -16.24 -63.53
CA PRO A 537 -7.37 -17.35 -64.45
C PRO A 537 -7.18 -18.73 -63.79
N ASP A 538 -6.71 -18.77 -62.53
CA ASP A 538 -6.40 -20.01 -61.81
C ASP A 538 -7.31 -20.26 -60.58
N TYR A 539 -8.40 -19.50 -60.45
CA TYR A 539 -9.30 -19.65 -59.31
C TYR A 539 -10.37 -20.72 -59.56
N ASP A 540 -10.19 -21.87 -58.91
CA ASP A 540 -11.27 -22.84 -58.66
C ASP A 540 -11.63 -22.82 -57.18
N TRP A 541 -12.89 -22.48 -56.90
CA TRP A 541 -13.43 -22.49 -55.54
C TRP A 541 -13.82 -23.90 -55.09
N ARG A 542 -14.01 -24.83 -56.02
CA ARG A 542 -14.29 -26.23 -55.71
C ARG A 542 -13.05 -26.86 -55.12
N LEU A 543 -13.25 -27.72 -54.13
CA LEU A 543 -12.15 -28.54 -53.65
C LEU A 543 -11.68 -29.43 -54.80
N PRO A 544 -10.36 -29.61 -54.98
CA PRO A 544 -9.87 -30.60 -55.93
C PRO A 544 -10.51 -31.95 -55.59
N PRO A 545 -10.99 -32.70 -56.59
CA PRO A 545 -11.59 -34.01 -56.35
C PRO A 545 -10.59 -34.86 -55.59
N GLU A 546 -11.05 -35.53 -54.53
CA GLU A 546 -10.22 -36.47 -53.78
C GLU A 546 -9.65 -37.47 -54.80
N SER A 547 -8.34 -37.44 -55.03
CA SER A 547 -7.69 -38.62 -55.59
C SER A 547 -7.94 -39.70 -54.54
N GLY A 548 -8.68 -40.76 -54.91
CA GLY A 548 -9.30 -41.72 -54.01
C GLY A 548 -8.35 -42.60 -53.17
N ALA A 549 -7.12 -42.15 -52.91
CA ALA A 549 -6.14 -42.80 -52.06
C ALA A 549 -6.29 -42.42 -50.57
N ASP A 550 -6.81 -41.22 -50.24
CA ASP A 550 -6.82 -40.73 -48.85
C ASP A 550 -8.19 -40.85 -48.13
N ALA A 551 -9.23 -41.37 -48.80
CA ALA A 551 -10.58 -41.49 -48.23
C ALA A 551 -10.75 -42.67 -47.25
N LEU A 552 -9.69 -43.45 -46.99
CA LEU A 552 -9.69 -44.64 -46.14
C LEU A 552 -8.55 -44.63 -45.11
N GLU A 553 -8.38 -43.53 -44.36
CA GLU A 553 -7.54 -43.54 -43.16
C GLU A 553 -8.41 -43.73 -41.92
N CYS A 554 -8.48 -44.97 -41.45
CA CYS A 554 -8.91 -45.27 -40.08
C CYS A 554 -7.88 -44.69 -39.10
N ALA A 555 -8.37 -44.04 -38.05
CA ALA A 555 -7.55 -43.38 -37.04
C ALA A 555 -6.57 -44.38 -36.38
N HIS A 556 -5.28 -44.17 -36.59
CA HIS A 556 -4.26 -44.74 -35.71
C HIS A 556 -4.26 -43.96 -34.39
N ASP A 557 -4.78 -44.58 -33.34
CA ASP A 557 -3.94 -44.91 -32.19
C ASP A 557 -4.59 -45.97 -31.28
N SER A 558 -3.85 -47.07 -31.09
CA SER A 558 -3.88 -47.93 -29.91
C SER A 558 -5.23 -48.57 -29.46
N SER A 559 -5.78 -49.51 -30.24
CA SER A 559 -6.26 -50.81 -29.72
C SER A 559 -6.65 -51.76 -30.87
N LEU A 560 -6.33 -53.04 -30.68
CA LEU A 560 -6.55 -54.15 -31.61
C LEU A 560 -8.03 -54.35 -31.94
N ILE A 561 -8.56 -53.71 -32.99
CA ILE A 561 -9.81 -54.12 -33.63
C ILE A 561 -9.64 -53.99 -35.15
N PRO A 562 -9.80 -55.07 -35.94
CA PRO A 562 -9.72 -54.99 -37.40
C PRO A 562 -10.96 -54.32 -37.97
N CYS A 563 -10.76 -53.37 -38.90
CA CYS A 563 -11.82 -52.69 -39.63
C CYS A 563 -12.56 -53.68 -40.53
N GLN A 564 -13.80 -54.04 -40.18
CA GLN A 564 -14.72 -54.75 -41.08
C GLN A 564 -15.52 -53.74 -41.92
N ARG A 565 -15.63 -54.04 -43.23
CA ARG A 565 -16.56 -53.37 -44.14
C ARG A 565 -18.00 -53.49 -43.61
N PRO A 566 -18.86 -52.48 -43.84
CA PRO A 566 -20.25 -52.56 -43.44
C PRO A 566 -21.01 -53.45 -44.44
N ASP A 567 -21.06 -54.75 -44.17
CA ASP A 567 -22.15 -55.58 -44.66
C ASP A 567 -23.33 -55.46 -43.68
N SER A 568 -24.32 -54.70 -44.13
CA SER A 568 -25.75 -54.80 -43.84
C SER A 568 -26.21 -55.76 -42.71
N SER A 569 -26.36 -55.25 -41.49
CA SER A 569 -27.53 -55.57 -40.67
C SER A 569 -27.77 -54.52 -39.58
N LEU A 570 -28.91 -53.83 -39.68
CA LEU A 570 -29.38 -52.82 -38.73
C LEU A 570 -29.68 -53.39 -37.31
N SER A 571 -29.73 -54.71 -37.15
CA SER A 571 -30.04 -55.38 -35.88
C SER A 571 -28.92 -55.29 -34.84
N THR A 572 -27.65 -55.29 -35.26
CA THR A 572 -26.50 -55.31 -34.33
C THR A 572 -26.19 -53.95 -33.70
N LEU A 573 -26.62 -52.84 -34.31
CA LEU A 573 -26.47 -51.50 -33.73
C LEU A 573 -27.52 -51.21 -32.65
N GLN A 574 -28.73 -51.74 -32.79
CA GLN A 574 -29.79 -51.58 -31.81
C GLN A 574 -29.49 -52.41 -30.55
N GLU A 575 -28.96 -53.62 -30.72
CA GLU A 575 -28.54 -54.50 -29.62
C GLU A 575 -27.35 -53.90 -28.84
N ARG A 576 -26.35 -53.33 -29.52
CA ARG A 576 -25.23 -52.62 -28.87
C ARG A 576 -25.64 -51.32 -28.16
N ALA A 577 -26.68 -50.63 -28.64
CA ALA A 577 -27.21 -49.44 -27.98
C ALA A 577 -27.98 -49.79 -26.68
N GLU A 578 -28.70 -50.92 -26.66
CA GLU A 578 -29.36 -51.42 -25.46
C GLU A 578 -28.36 -51.96 -24.43
N GLU A 579 -27.28 -52.60 -24.87
CA GLU A 579 -26.24 -53.12 -23.98
C GLU A 579 -25.46 -52.00 -23.28
N ARG A 580 -25.19 -50.88 -23.96
CA ARG A 580 -24.62 -49.67 -23.33
C ARG A 580 -25.57 -49.02 -22.33
N ARG A 581 -26.89 -49.03 -22.58
CA ARG A 581 -27.87 -48.55 -21.60
C ARG A 581 -27.92 -49.43 -20.35
N ARG A 582 -27.75 -50.75 -20.49
CA ARG A 582 -27.66 -51.68 -19.36
C ARG A 582 -26.39 -51.47 -18.53
N GLN A 583 -25.25 -51.25 -19.18
CA GLN A 583 -23.99 -50.97 -18.48
C GLN A 583 -23.98 -49.60 -17.76
N GLY A 584 -24.57 -48.56 -18.37
CA GLY A 584 -24.71 -47.25 -17.73
C GLY A 584 -25.61 -47.28 -16.48
N ASN A 585 -26.70 -48.05 -16.52
CA ASN A 585 -27.59 -48.20 -15.37
C ASN A 585 -27.00 -49.06 -14.25
N ALA A 586 -26.04 -49.95 -14.55
CA ALA A 586 -25.34 -50.73 -13.53
C ALA A 586 -24.35 -49.86 -12.72
N GLN A 587 -23.62 -48.95 -13.39
CA GLN A 587 -22.70 -48.02 -12.72
C GLN A 587 -23.41 -46.97 -11.87
N LEU A 588 -24.60 -46.52 -12.28
CA LEU A 588 -25.43 -45.59 -11.48
C LEU A 588 -25.93 -46.22 -10.16
N LYS A 589 -26.17 -47.54 -10.14
CA LYS A 589 -26.59 -48.26 -8.93
C LYS A 589 -25.45 -48.44 -7.91
N GLU A 590 -24.20 -48.46 -8.38
CA GLU A 590 -23.00 -48.61 -7.55
C GLU A 590 -22.59 -47.27 -6.87
N LEU A 591 -22.96 -46.14 -7.48
CA LEU A 591 -22.75 -44.80 -6.91
C LEU A 591 -23.74 -44.48 -5.78
N ASP A 592 -25.00 -44.93 -5.87
CA ASP A 592 -26.00 -44.73 -4.81
C ASP A 592 -25.71 -45.57 -3.54
N THR A 593 -24.99 -46.68 -3.67
CA THR A 593 -24.63 -47.52 -2.51
C THR A 593 -23.46 -46.97 -1.69
N HIS A 594 -22.68 -46.04 -2.25
CA HIS A 594 -21.53 -45.42 -1.58
C HIS A 594 -21.83 -44.07 -0.88
N GLN A 595 -23.02 -43.47 -1.06
CA GLN A 595 -23.41 -42.26 -0.32
C GLN A 595 -24.13 -42.52 1.01
N LEU A 596 -24.52 -43.76 1.29
CA LEU A 596 -25.17 -44.16 2.56
C LEU A 596 -24.18 -44.92 3.46
N LYS A 597 -23.08 -44.26 3.83
CA LYS A 597 -22.26 -44.59 5.02
C LYS A 597 -21.12 -43.58 5.15
N LEU A 598 -21.34 -42.54 5.94
CA LEU A 598 -20.31 -41.94 6.79
C LEU A 598 -21.01 -41.37 8.05
N PRO A 599 -20.44 -41.59 9.25
CA PRO A 599 -20.99 -41.17 10.54
C PRO A 599 -20.95 -39.66 10.77
#